data_AF-A0A6P0Z8C5-F1
#
_entry.id   AF-A0A6P0Z8C5-F1
#
_cell.length_a   1.000
_cell.length_b   1.000
_cell.length_c   1.000
_cell.angle_alpha   90.00
_cell.angle_beta   90.00
_cell.angle_gamma   90.00
#
_symmetry.space_group_name_H-M   'P 1'
#
loop_
_entity.id
_entity.type
_entity.pdbx_description
1 polymer ?
#
loop_
_entity_poly.entity_id
_entity_poly.type
_entity_poly.pdbx_seq_one_letter_code
_entity_poly.pdbx_strand_id
1 'polypeptide(L)'
;SLIQILSEPTDINGDCAYILDVLDQPELVTAFVKQIMANPNIEKVFHYAKCDLHYLGGKKQAKNVTCTFNLVKKLTQKKRRNPLKVSNKKLKTLAVELCQFSSVDAEEQTSDWGQRPLTEKQLHYAKMDTVYLAHVHRRLLELTALRKVEKFQHIPFRVTHVRVALECPRLFYFGYRFRKKTMFLQSNQSADISSAFNDLSEQFINIAQQESQFSTLFELPFEQLQEEQVTAQIQELFYKFAFFPYVQAAVFKIVN
;
A
#
# COMPACT_ATOMS: atom_id res chain seq x y z
N SER A 1 -31.87 -12.62 -2.13
CA SER A 1 -30.40 -12.59 -2.29
C SER A 1 -29.97 -11.24 -2.81
N LEU A 2 -28.77 -10.77 -2.44
CA LEU A 2 -28.23 -9.46 -2.83
C LEU A 2 -26.85 -9.61 -3.47
N ILE A 3 -26.49 -8.68 -4.35
CA ILE A 3 -25.11 -8.42 -4.74
C ILE A 3 -24.74 -7.02 -4.24
N GLN A 4 -23.68 -6.93 -3.43
CA GLN A 4 -23.15 -5.69 -2.88
C GLN A 4 -21.80 -5.37 -3.56
N ILE A 5 -21.62 -4.12 -4.01
CA ILE A 5 -20.46 -3.69 -4.79
C ILE A 5 -20.00 -2.32 -4.30
N LEU A 6 -18.68 -2.12 -4.19
CA LEU A 6 -18.08 -0.78 -4.10
C LEU A 6 -17.34 -0.50 -5.40
N SER A 7 -17.66 0.61 -6.06
CA SER A 7 -17.03 0.97 -7.34
C SER A 7 -15.73 1.76 -7.15
N GLU A 8 -15.64 2.57 -6.09
CA GLU A 8 -14.46 3.38 -5.76
C GLU A 8 -13.73 2.77 -4.54
N PRO A 9 -12.56 2.13 -4.70
CA PRO A 9 -11.86 1.44 -3.61
C PRO A 9 -11.34 2.38 -2.50
N THR A 10 -11.31 3.69 -2.73
CA THR A 10 -10.92 4.68 -1.71
C THR A 10 -12.09 5.24 -0.92
N ASP A 11 -13.33 4.88 -1.27
CA ASP A 11 -14.53 5.36 -0.59
C ASP A 11 -14.68 4.76 0.83
N ILE A 12 -14.68 5.65 1.81
CA ILE A 12 -14.75 5.34 3.25
C ILE A 12 -16.20 5.38 3.75
N ASN A 13 -17.05 6.17 3.10
CA ASN A 13 -18.42 6.39 3.51
C ASN A 13 -19.38 5.41 2.85
N GLY A 14 -18.97 4.77 1.76
CA GLY A 14 -19.78 3.87 0.93
C GLY A 14 -20.80 4.62 0.08
N ASP A 15 -20.50 5.86 -0.31
CA ASP A 15 -21.33 6.67 -1.21
C ASP A 15 -21.34 6.11 -2.65
N CYS A 16 -20.27 5.40 -3.01
CA CYS A 16 -20.09 4.66 -4.26
C CYS A 16 -20.42 3.16 -4.11
N ALA A 17 -21.19 2.81 -3.07
CA ALA A 17 -21.67 1.45 -2.83
C ALA A 17 -23.03 1.22 -3.50
N TYR A 18 -23.15 0.08 -4.18
CA TYR A 18 -24.35 -0.35 -4.88
C TYR A 18 -24.85 -1.65 -4.28
N ILE A 19 -26.14 -1.70 -3.97
CA ILE A 19 -26.85 -2.90 -3.52
C ILE A 19 -27.83 -3.28 -4.62
N LEU A 20 -27.56 -4.38 -5.30
CA LEU A 20 -28.43 -4.94 -6.32
C LEU A 20 -29.32 -6.00 -5.68
N ASP A 21 -30.62 -5.78 -5.75
CA ASP A 21 -31.59 -6.81 -5.39
C ASP A 21 -31.64 -7.86 -6.51
N VAL A 22 -31.15 -9.06 -6.19
CA VAL A 22 -31.12 -10.19 -7.13
C VAL A 22 -32.05 -11.32 -6.71
N LEU A 23 -32.92 -11.09 -5.72
CA LEU A 23 -33.93 -12.05 -5.33
C LEU A 23 -34.90 -12.25 -6.49
N ASP A 24 -35.02 -13.49 -6.97
CA ASP A 24 -35.85 -13.86 -8.13
C ASP A 24 -35.53 -13.08 -9.43
N GLN A 25 -34.31 -12.56 -9.57
CA GLN A 25 -33.83 -11.83 -10.75
C GLN A 25 -32.64 -12.55 -11.43
N PRO A 26 -32.84 -13.74 -12.01
CA PRO A 26 -31.75 -14.52 -12.63
C PRO A 26 -31.12 -13.82 -13.85
N GLU A 27 -31.88 -13.01 -14.57
CA GLU A 27 -31.38 -12.24 -15.71
C GLU A 27 -30.37 -11.17 -15.27
N LEU A 28 -30.64 -10.49 -14.16
CA LEU A 28 -29.73 -9.48 -13.59
C LEU A 28 -28.42 -10.12 -13.16
N VAL A 29 -28.47 -11.30 -12.50
CA VAL A 29 -27.27 -12.08 -12.16
C VAL A 29 -26.50 -12.48 -13.42
N THR A 30 -27.20 -12.96 -14.44
CA THR A 30 -26.58 -13.36 -15.72
C THR A 30 -25.88 -12.18 -16.40
N ALA A 31 -26.53 -11.01 -16.44
CA ALA A 31 -25.95 -9.79 -16.97
C ALA A 31 -24.72 -9.35 -16.17
N PHE A 32 -24.81 -9.35 -14.83
CA PHE A 32 -23.70 -9.02 -13.95
C PHE A 32 -22.49 -9.96 -14.16
N VAL A 33 -22.75 -11.25 -14.26
CA VAL A 33 -21.70 -12.25 -14.49
C VAL A 33 -21.03 -12.04 -15.85
N LYS A 34 -21.81 -11.80 -16.91
CA LYS A 34 -21.31 -11.57 -18.27
C LYS A 34 -20.49 -10.28 -18.37
N GLN A 35 -20.94 -9.19 -17.75
CA GLN A 35 -20.34 -7.86 -17.91
C GLN A 35 -19.20 -7.60 -16.92
N ILE A 36 -19.34 -8.05 -15.67
CA ILE A 36 -18.41 -7.73 -14.58
C ILE A 36 -17.52 -8.93 -14.23
N MET A 37 -18.12 -10.07 -13.90
CA MET A 37 -17.35 -11.23 -13.42
C MET A 37 -16.41 -11.78 -14.49
N ALA A 38 -16.90 -11.90 -15.74
CA ALA A 38 -16.12 -12.42 -16.87
C ALA A 38 -15.08 -11.43 -17.43
N ASN A 39 -15.19 -10.13 -17.12
CA ASN A 39 -14.31 -9.11 -17.67
C ASN A 39 -12.93 -9.11 -16.97
N PRO A 40 -11.83 -9.42 -17.68
CA PRO A 40 -10.49 -9.46 -17.06
C PRO A 40 -9.94 -8.08 -16.70
N ASN A 41 -10.45 -7.00 -17.30
CA ASN A 41 -9.97 -5.63 -17.07
C ASN A 41 -10.48 -5.05 -15.74
N ILE A 42 -11.47 -5.71 -15.12
CA ILE A 42 -12.01 -5.33 -13.82
C ILE A 42 -11.47 -6.32 -12.79
N GLU A 43 -10.74 -5.84 -11.79
CA GLU A 43 -10.39 -6.68 -10.63
C GLU A 43 -11.62 -6.86 -9.75
N LYS A 44 -11.94 -8.11 -9.39
CA LYS A 44 -12.98 -8.40 -8.41
C LYS A 44 -12.34 -8.84 -7.11
N VAL A 45 -12.52 -8.02 -6.09
CA VAL A 45 -12.04 -8.30 -4.74
C VAL A 45 -13.16 -8.93 -3.94
N PHE A 46 -12.86 -10.03 -3.24
CA PHE A 46 -13.78 -10.75 -2.36
C PHE A 46 -13.09 -11.11 -1.04
N HIS A 47 -13.87 -11.27 0.03
CA HIS A 47 -13.42 -11.97 1.23
C HIS A 47 -14.04 -13.36 1.28
N TYR A 48 -13.22 -14.40 1.27
CA TYR A 48 -13.67 -15.80 1.27
C TYR A 48 -14.55 -16.20 0.05
N ALA A 49 -14.12 -15.78 -1.14
CA ALA A 49 -14.83 -15.88 -2.43
C ALA A 49 -15.38 -17.25 -2.89
N LYS A 50 -15.14 -18.37 -2.17
CA LYS A 50 -15.44 -19.71 -2.70
C LYS A 50 -16.94 -19.90 -2.97
N CYS A 51 -17.79 -19.47 -2.04
CA CYS A 51 -19.23 -19.59 -2.16
C CYS A 51 -19.79 -18.56 -3.15
N ASP A 52 -19.34 -17.30 -3.06
CA ASP A 52 -19.80 -16.23 -3.96
C ASP A 52 -19.52 -16.57 -5.43
N LEU A 53 -18.30 -17.05 -5.72
CA LEU A 53 -17.95 -17.46 -7.08
C LEU A 53 -18.79 -18.64 -7.57
N HIS A 54 -19.27 -19.53 -6.69
CA HIS A 54 -20.14 -20.63 -7.11
C HIS A 54 -21.46 -20.09 -7.67
N TYR A 55 -22.06 -19.10 -7.00
CA TYR A 55 -23.29 -18.45 -7.46
C TYR A 55 -23.08 -17.47 -8.62
N LEU A 56 -21.88 -16.90 -8.76
CA LEU A 56 -21.53 -15.90 -9.77
C LEU A 56 -20.81 -16.49 -11.00
N GLY A 57 -21.30 -17.62 -11.53
CA GLY A 57 -20.81 -18.22 -12.78
C GLY A 57 -19.60 -19.17 -12.64
N GLY A 58 -19.12 -19.39 -11.42
CA GLY A 58 -18.03 -20.30 -11.13
C GLY A 58 -16.63 -19.73 -11.40
N LYS A 59 -15.61 -20.42 -10.86
CA LYS A 59 -14.19 -20.04 -11.03
C LYS A 59 -13.71 -20.02 -12.48
N LYS A 60 -14.38 -20.74 -13.39
CA LYS A 60 -14.00 -20.79 -14.81
C LYS A 60 -14.34 -19.47 -15.51
N GLN A 61 -15.48 -18.89 -15.16
CA GLN A 61 -16.04 -17.71 -15.82
C GLN A 61 -15.49 -16.43 -15.19
N ALA A 62 -15.38 -16.38 -13.87
CA ALA A 62 -14.81 -15.21 -13.17
C ALA A 62 -13.31 -15.04 -13.50
N LYS A 63 -12.93 -13.85 -14.01
CA LYS A 63 -11.55 -13.47 -14.33
C LYS A 63 -11.04 -12.43 -13.35
N ASN A 64 -9.71 -12.31 -13.20
CA ASN A 64 -9.07 -11.27 -12.37
C ASN A 64 -9.70 -11.14 -10.95
N VAL A 65 -9.70 -12.25 -10.21
CA VAL A 65 -10.28 -12.33 -8.86
C VAL A 65 -9.20 -12.32 -7.80
N THR A 66 -9.29 -11.38 -6.87
CA THR A 66 -8.46 -11.32 -5.67
C THR A 66 -9.28 -11.68 -4.44
N CYS A 67 -8.75 -12.59 -3.63
CA CYS A 67 -9.41 -13.03 -2.39
C CYS A 67 -8.56 -12.64 -1.18
N THR A 68 -9.06 -11.70 -0.38
CA THR A 68 -8.35 -11.16 0.80
C THR A 68 -8.10 -12.23 1.85
N PHE A 69 -9.01 -13.18 2.03
CA PHE A 69 -8.80 -14.34 2.91
C PHE A 69 -7.58 -15.18 2.51
N ASN A 70 -7.35 -15.36 1.20
CA ASN A 70 -6.17 -16.06 0.70
C ASN A 70 -4.88 -15.25 0.92
N LEU A 71 -4.94 -13.91 0.80
CA LEU A 71 -3.82 -13.04 1.14
C LEU A 71 -3.46 -13.16 2.62
N VAL A 72 -4.44 -13.08 3.53
CA VAL A 72 -4.24 -13.29 4.98
C VAL A 72 -3.65 -14.66 5.26
N LYS A 73 -4.16 -15.73 4.63
CA LYS A 73 -3.62 -17.09 4.80
C LYS A 73 -2.15 -17.17 4.36
N LYS A 74 -1.80 -16.63 3.20
CA LYS A 74 -0.41 -16.56 2.73
C LYS A 74 0.48 -15.76 3.69
N LEU A 75 -0.05 -14.69 4.28
CA LEU A 75 0.69 -13.85 5.20
C LEU A 75 0.91 -14.52 6.57
N THR A 76 -0.06 -15.29 7.06
CA THR A 76 -0.04 -15.96 8.37
C THR A 76 0.64 -17.34 8.36
N GLN A 77 0.74 -18.03 7.22
CA GLN A 77 1.31 -19.38 7.12
C GLN A 77 2.82 -19.49 7.40
N LYS A 78 3.58 -18.39 7.30
CA LYS A 78 5.05 -18.43 7.46
C LYS A 78 5.44 -18.36 8.93
N LYS A 79 5.65 -19.55 9.52
CA LYS A 79 5.96 -19.83 10.95
C LYS A 79 7.02 -18.96 11.64
N ARG A 80 7.85 -18.18 10.93
CA ARG A 80 8.93 -17.41 11.57
C ARG A 80 8.59 -15.97 11.93
N ARG A 81 7.57 -15.34 11.33
CA ARG A 81 7.06 -14.01 11.71
C ARG A 81 5.64 -13.86 11.17
N ASN A 82 4.62 -13.93 12.01
CA ASN A 82 3.26 -13.55 11.64
C ASN A 82 3.11 -12.02 11.80
N PRO A 83 3.17 -11.21 10.73
CA PRO A 83 3.01 -9.76 10.83
C PRO A 83 1.56 -9.37 11.12
N LEU A 84 0.61 -10.25 10.77
CA LEU A 84 -0.80 -10.04 11.02
C LEU A 84 -1.08 -10.56 12.44
N LYS A 85 -0.91 -9.68 13.43
CA LYS A 85 -1.30 -9.92 14.83
C LYS A 85 -2.83 -9.83 14.98
N VAL A 86 -3.56 -10.56 14.14
CA VAL A 86 -5.02 -10.53 14.09
C VAL A 86 -5.62 -11.70 14.87
N SER A 87 -6.71 -11.46 15.60
CA SER A 87 -7.35 -12.46 16.44
C SER A 87 -8.01 -13.57 15.62
N ASN A 88 -8.62 -13.22 14.48
CA ASN A 88 -9.17 -14.16 13.52
C ASN A 88 -9.10 -13.61 12.09
N LYS A 89 -9.61 -14.37 11.13
CA LYS A 89 -9.49 -14.07 9.69
C LYS A 89 -10.79 -13.59 9.05
N LYS A 90 -11.82 -13.26 9.83
CA LYS A 90 -13.09 -12.71 9.35
C LYS A 90 -12.89 -11.27 8.87
N LEU A 91 -13.63 -10.85 7.86
CA LEU A 91 -13.54 -9.51 7.28
C LEU A 91 -13.63 -8.40 8.34
N LYS A 92 -14.64 -8.47 9.21
CA LYS A 92 -14.91 -7.45 10.24
C LYS A 92 -13.78 -7.32 11.26
N THR A 93 -13.22 -8.44 11.69
CA THR A 93 -12.04 -8.45 12.55
C THR A 93 -10.84 -7.80 11.84
N LEU A 94 -10.62 -8.09 10.56
CA LEU A 94 -9.55 -7.46 9.79
C LEU A 94 -9.79 -5.95 9.60
N ALA A 95 -11.03 -5.52 9.41
CA ALA A 95 -11.38 -4.11 9.30
C ALA A 95 -11.05 -3.33 10.57
N VAL A 96 -11.43 -3.87 11.74
CA VAL A 96 -11.10 -3.27 13.04
C VAL A 96 -9.59 -3.30 13.29
N GLU A 97 -8.97 -4.48 13.25
CA GLU A 97 -7.60 -4.67 13.75
C GLU A 97 -6.51 -4.19 12.78
N LEU A 98 -6.78 -4.17 11.46
CA LEU A 98 -5.79 -3.73 10.47
C LEU A 98 -6.06 -2.31 9.94
N CYS A 99 -7.32 -1.88 9.95
CA CYS A 99 -7.75 -0.63 9.31
C CYS A 99 -8.40 0.35 10.29
N GLN A 100 -8.50 0.01 11.58
CA GLN A 100 -8.95 0.91 12.65
C GLN A 100 -10.40 1.40 12.50
N PHE A 101 -11.26 0.66 11.79
CA PHE A 101 -12.69 0.97 11.78
C PHE A 101 -13.27 0.81 13.19
N SER A 102 -13.90 1.88 13.67
CA SER A 102 -14.73 1.86 14.87
C SER A 102 -16.16 1.43 14.49
N SER A 103 -16.87 0.83 15.45
CA SER A 103 -18.31 0.54 15.32
C SER A 103 -18.71 -0.38 14.15
N VAL A 104 -17.94 -1.47 13.94
CA VAL A 104 -18.28 -2.48 12.93
C VAL A 104 -19.44 -3.35 13.42
N ASP A 105 -20.60 -3.19 12.79
CA ASP A 105 -21.81 -3.96 13.08
C ASP A 105 -21.65 -5.43 12.62
N ALA A 106 -21.95 -6.40 13.49
CA ALA A 106 -21.94 -7.83 13.17
C ALA A 106 -23.33 -8.47 13.21
N GLU A 107 -24.37 -7.74 13.63
CA GLU A 107 -25.68 -8.28 14.00
C GLU A 107 -26.49 -8.74 12.79
N GLU A 108 -26.43 -8.03 11.66
CA GLU A 108 -27.20 -8.38 10.45
C GLU A 108 -26.63 -9.58 9.67
N GLN A 109 -25.55 -10.24 10.15
CA GLN A 109 -24.99 -11.41 9.47
C GLN A 109 -26.02 -12.56 9.35
N THR A 110 -26.92 -12.67 10.32
CA THR A 110 -27.92 -13.74 10.43
C THR A 110 -29.36 -13.24 10.31
N SER A 111 -29.58 -11.99 9.88
CA SER A 111 -30.93 -11.47 9.70
C SER A 111 -31.59 -12.04 8.43
N ASP A 112 -32.90 -11.82 8.31
CA ASP A 112 -33.67 -12.29 7.14
C ASP A 112 -33.39 -11.40 5.92
N TRP A 113 -32.49 -11.85 5.05
CA TRP A 113 -32.17 -11.19 3.77
C TRP A 113 -33.17 -11.49 2.64
N GLY A 114 -34.18 -12.32 2.90
CA GLY A 114 -35.31 -12.59 2.02
C GLY A 114 -36.45 -11.58 2.17
N GLN A 115 -36.57 -10.91 3.32
CA GLN A 115 -37.63 -9.94 3.57
C GLN A 115 -37.58 -8.74 2.63
N ARG A 116 -38.74 -8.19 2.28
CA ARG A 116 -38.86 -6.93 1.53
C ARG A 116 -39.94 -6.02 2.11
N PRO A 117 -39.69 -4.70 2.25
CA PRO A 117 -38.43 -4.01 1.96
C PRO A 117 -37.31 -4.37 2.96
N LEU A 118 -36.05 -4.16 2.57
CA LEU A 118 -34.92 -4.28 3.50
C LEU A 118 -34.96 -3.15 4.54
N THR A 119 -34.52 -3.43 5.76
CA THR A 119 -34.41 -2.39 6.80
C THR A 119 -33.22 -1.47 6.52
N GLU A 120 -33.24 -0.25 7.08
CA GLU A 120 -32.10 0.67 6.99
C GLU A 120 -30.81 0.06 7.55
N LYS A 121 -30.91 -0.74 8.63
CA LYS A 121 -29.77 -1.47 9.20
C LYS A 121 -29.17 -2.48 8.23
N GLN A 122 -30.01 -3.28 7.56
CA GLN A 122 -29.55 -4.23 6.54
C GLN A 122 -28.88 -3.52 5.36
N LEU A 123 -29.47 -2.42 4.88
CA LEU A 123 -28.89 -1.63 3.81
C LEU A 123 -27.53 -1.05 4.22
N HIS A 124 -27.44 -0.47 5.42
CA HIS A 124 -26.19 0.06 5.96
C HIS A 124 -25.12 -1.04 6.10
N TYR A 125 -25.49 -2.19 6.65
CA TYR A 125 -24.59 -3.33 6.81
C TYR A 125 -24.04 -3.82 5.47
N ALA A 126 -24.93 -4.04 4.48
CA ALA A 126 -24.54 -4.50 3.15
C ALA A 126 -23.65 -3.48 2.42
N LYS A 127 -23.89 -2.18 2.63
CA LYS A 127 -23.01 -1.12 2.14
C LYS A 127 -21.62 -1.19 2.78
N MET A 128 -21.56 -1.24 4.12
CA MET A 128 -20.30 -1.17 4.85
C MET A 128 -19.41 -2.40 4.66
N ASP A 129 -19.97 -3.59 4.44
CA ASP A 129 -19.18 -4.80 4.14
C ASP A 129 -18.25 -4.60 2.92
N THR A 130 -18.71 -3.86 1.90
CA THR A 130 -17.89 -3.56 0.72
C THR A 130 -16.78 -2.52 1.00
N VAL A 131 -17.07 -1.52 1.84
CA VAL A 131 -16.10 -0.52 2.31
C VAL A 131 -14.97 -1.18 3.09
N TYR A 132 -15.33 -2.04 4.04
CA TYR A 132 -14.37 -2.81 4.85
C TYR A 132 -13.49 -3.68 3.96
N LEU A 133 -14.09 -4.34 2.95
CA LEU A 133 -13.36 -5.18 2.01
C LEU A 133 -12.29 -4.43 1.24
N ALA A 134 -12.62 -3.27 0.68
CA ALA A 134 -11.69 -2.44 -0.08
C ALA A 134 -10.50 -1.99 0.78
N HIS A 135 -10.75 -1.53 2.00
CA HIS A 135 -9.71 -1.08 2.93
C HIS A 135 -8.80 -2.22 3.38
N VAL A 136 -9.39 -3.36 3.77
CA VAL A 136 -8.63 -4.56 4.14
C VAL A 136 -7.79 -5.04 2.96
N HIS A 137 -8.32 -4.99 1.73
CA HIS A 137 -7.55 -5.35 0.54
C HIS A 137 -6.31 -4.48 0.37
N ARG A 138 -6.47 -3.15 0.36
CA ARG A 138 -5.38 -2.19 0.26
C ARG A 138 -4.32 -2.42 1.34
N ARG A 139 -4.75 -2.57 2.59
CA ARG A 139 -3.86 -2.80 3.72
C ARG A 139 -3.06 -4.10 3.58
N LEU A 140 -3.67 -5.16 3.09
CA LEU A 140 -2.98 -6.44 2.85
C LEU A 140 -1.96 -6.34 1.70
N LEU A 141 -2.22 -5.54 0.67
CA LEU A 141 -1.27 -5.29 -0.41
C LEU A 141 -0.03 -4.55 0.10
N GLU A 142 -0.22 -3.48 0.91
CA GLU A 142 0.87 -2.74 1.57
C GLU A 142 1.77 -3.68 2.39
N LEU A 143 1.16 -4.49 3.27
CA LEU A 143 1.88 -5.45 4.12
C LEU A 143 2.61 -6.52 3.30
N THR A 144 2.06 -6.91 2.16
CA THR A 144 2.70 -7.85 1.24
C THR A 144 3.90 -7.23 0.53
N ALA A 145 3.81 -5.97 0.12
CA ALA A 145 4.90 -5.22 -0.51
C ALA A 145 6.07 -5.02 0.46
N LEU A 146 5.81 -4.61 1.69
CA LEU A 146 6.83 -4.45 2.74
C LEU A 146 7.62 -5.75 2.98
N ARG A 147 6.95 -6.91 2.97
CA ARG A 147 7.62 -8.21 3.08
C ARG A 147 8.50 -8.58 1.89
N LYS A 148 8.15 -8.15 0.68
CA LYS A 148 9.06 -8.31 -0.47
C LYS A 148 10.33 -7.52 -0.19
N VAL A 149 10.21 -6.27 0.27
CA VAL A 149 11.33 -5.38 0.63
C VAL A 149 12.19 -5.98 1.76
N GLU A 150 11.61 -6.54 2.82
CA GLU A 150 12.36 -7.22 3.90
C GLU A 150 13.12 -8.46 3.41
N LYS A 151 12.51 -9.27 2.54
CA LYS A 151 13.20 -10.43 1.94
C LYS A 151 14.42 -10.04 1.12
N PHE A 152 14.44 -8.84 0.55
CA PHE A 152 15.62 -8.29 -0.14
C PHE A 152 16.72 -7.84 0.84
N GLN A 153 16.44 -7.63 2.13
CA GLN A 153 17.42 -7.13 3.11
C GLN A 153 18.33 -8.20 3.71
N HIS A 154 17.95 -9.48 3.68
CA HIS A 154 18.73 -10.54 4.32
C HIS A 154 19.80 -11.11 3.37
N ILE A 155 20.81 -10.30 3.05
CA ILE A 155 22.03 -10.78 2.39
C ILE A 155 23.11 -10.89 3.49
N PRO A 156 23.66 -12.08 3.78
CA PRO A 156 24.74 -12.17 4.75
C PRO A 156 25.93 -11.30 4.30
N PHE A 157 26.40 -10.44 5.19
CA PHE A 157 27.58 -9.59 4.94
C PHE A 157 28.79 -10.50 4.65
N ARG A 158 29.53 -10.17 3.60
CA ARG A 158 30.77 -10.85 3.19
C ARG A 158 31.88 -9.83 3.20
N VAL A 159 33.12 -10.27 3.36
CA VAL A 159 34.30 -9.38 3.33
C VAL A 159 34.35 -8.54 2.04
N THR A 160 33.90 -9.10 0.91
CA THR A 160 33.78 -8.39 -0.36
C THR A 160 32.75 -7.25 -0.35
N HIS A 161 31.71 -7.33 0.49
CA HIS A 161 30.72 -6.26 0.66
C HIS A 161 31.31 -5.06 1.41
N VAL A 162 32.21 -5.30 2.37
CA VAL A 162 32.88 -4.23 3.14
C VAL A 162 33.84 -3.45 2.24
N ARG A 163 34.61 -4.15 1.40
CA ARG A 163 35.51 -3.51 0.43
C ARG A 163 34.74 -2.62 -0.56
N VAL A 164 33.65 -3.12 -1.14
CA VAL A 164 32.81 -2.33 -2.07
C VAL A 164 32.11 -1.18 -1.35
N ALA A 165 31.74 -1.34 -0.08
CA ALA A 165 31.17 -0.26 0.73
C ALA A 165 32.16 0.88 0.96
N LEU A 166 33.43 0.58 1.21
CA LEU A 166 34.50 1.57 1.33
C LEU A 166 34.82 2.25 0.00
N GLU A 167 34.92 1.47 -1.08
CA GLU A 167 35.31 1.99 -2.40
C GLU A 167 34.17 2.76 -3.09
N CYS A 168 32.92 2.33 -2.92
CA CYS A 168 31.75 3.01 -3.48
C CYS A 168 30.47 2.74 -2.66
N PRO A 169 30.21 3.53 -1.61
CA PRO A 169 29.05 3.36 -0.72
C PRO A 169 27.72 3.32 -1.47
N ARG A 170 27.60 4.09 -2.55
CA ARG A 170 26.42 4.14 -3.43
C ARG A 170 26.18 2.80 -4.15
N LEU A 171 27.20 2.22 -4.78
CA LEU A 171 27.09 0.92 -5.44
C LEU A 171 26.84 -0.21 -4.45
N PHE A 172 27.46 -0.12 -3.27
CA PHE A 172 27.18 -1.05 -2.19
C PHE A 172 25.71 -0.95 -1.76
N TYR A 173 25.20 0.26 -1.51
CA TYR A 173 23.80 0.48 -1.15
C TYR A 173 22.84 -0.05 -2.23
N PHE A 174 23.08 0.29 -3.50
CA PHE A 174 22.22 -0.16 -4.60
C PHE A 174 22.28 -1.67 -4.85
N GLY A 175 23.48 -2.25 -4.82
CA GLY A 175 23.71 -3.68 -4.99
C GLY A 175 23.17 -4.53 -3.83
N TYR A 176 23.35 -4.05 -2.60
CA TYR A 176 22.93 -4.76 -1.38
C TYR A 176 21.43 -4.60 -1.11
N ARG A 177 20.86 -3.39 -1.30
CA ARG A 177 19.45 -3.10 -0.98
C ARG A 177 18.49 -3.48 -2.10
N PHE A 178 18.89 -3.32 -3.35
CA PHE A 178 18.00 -3.47 -4.51
C PHE A 178 18.43 -4.57 -5.49
N ARG A 179 19.48 -5.35 -5.18
CA ARG A 179 20.08 -6.40 -6.05
C ARG A 179 20.45 -5.91 -7.46
N LYS A 180 20.73 -4.61 -7.62
CA LYS A 180 21.14 -4.02 -8.90
C LYS A 180 22.66 -3.84 -8.90
N LYS A 181 23.35 -4.61 -9.75
CA LYS A 181 24.82 -4.59 -9.88
C LYS A 181 25.35 -3.63 -10.95
N THR A 182 24.51 -2.75 -11.48
CA THR A 182 24.90 -1.91 -12.61
C THR A 182 25.18 -0.48 -12.16
N MET A 183 26.35 0.04 -12.55
CA MET A 183 26.74 1.45 -12.38
C MET A 183 25.82 2.42 -13.12
N PHE A 184 25.02 1.93 -14.07
CA PHE A 184 24.01 2.67 -14.79
C PHE A 184 22.77 1.79 -14.94
N LEU A 185 21.59 2.35 -14.67
CA LEU A 185 20.31 1.67 -14.91
C LEU A 185 20.03 1.66 -16.41
N GLN A 186 19.75 0.48 -16.97
CA GLN A 186 19.14 0.41 -18.31
C GLN A 186 17.77 1.10 -18.24
N SER A 187 17.61 2.10 -19.11
CA SER A 187 16.32 2.68 -19.45
C SER A 187 15.41 1.54 -19.87
N ASN A 188 14.34 1.31 -19.10
CA ASN A 188 13.01 1.19 -19.69
C ASN A 188 11.87 0.88 -18.71
N GLN A 189 12.09 0.59 -17.41
CA GLN A 189 10.94 0.29 -16.53
C GLN A 189 11.04 0.79 -15.06
N SER A 190 11.82 1.84 -14.76
CA SER A 190 11.73 2.53 -13.47
C SER A 190 12.10 4.01 -13.58
N ALA A 191 11.43 4.74 -14.48
CA ALA A 191 11.76 6.13 -14.80
C ALA A 191 11.67 7.05 -13.57
N ASP A 192 10.60 7.00 -12.78
CA ASP A 192 10.33 8.06 -11.81
C ASP A 192 11.29 8.17 -10.62
N ILE A 193 11.71 7.06 -10.02
CA ILE A 193 12.48 7.14 -8.77
C ILE A 193 13.94 7.50 -9.04
N SER A 194 14.49 7.05 -10.18
CA SER A 194 15.90 7.34 -10.51
C SER A 194 16.08 8.75 -11.03
N SER A 195 15.12 9.29 -11.80
CA SER A 195 15.14 10.70 -12.17
C SER A 195 14.94 11.55 -10.92
N ALA A 196 13.90 11.29 -10.12
CA ALA A 196 13.64 12.07 -8.90
C ALA A 196 14.81 12.10 -7.92
N PHE A 197 15.55 10.98 -7.77
CA PHE A 197 16.75 10.97 -6.93
C PHE A 197 17.90 11.79 -7.53
N ASN A 198 18.12 11.70 -8.84
CA ASN A 198 19.16 12.49 -9.50
C ASN A 198 18.80 13.98 -9.45
N ASP A 199 17.54 14.33 -9.73
CA ASP A 199 17.02 15.70 -9.66
C ASP A 199 17.19 16.27 -8.25
N LEU A 200 16.87 15.48 -7.20
CA LEU A 200 17.07 15.88 -5.81
C LEU A 200 18.56 16.02 -5.46
N SER A 201 19.41 15.14 -5.99
CA SER A 201 20.86 15.21 -5.76
C SER A 201 21.46 16.46 -6.41
N GLU A 202 21.08 16.77 -7.65
CA GLU A 202 21.48 18.01 -8.33
C GLU A 202 20.97 19.24 -7.59
N GLN A 203 19.73 19.20 -7.10
CA GLN A 203 19.18 20.27 -6.27
C GLN A 203 20.02 20.52 -5.00
N PHE A 204 20.45 19.46 -4.30
CA PHE A 204 21.28 19.60 -3.11
C PHE A 204 22.65 20.19 -3.43
N ILE A 205 23.27 19.76 -4.53
CA ILE A 205 24.55 20.30 -4.98
C ILE A 205 24.40 21.80 -5.26
N ASN A 206 23.35 22.20 -5.99
CA ASN A 206 23.09 23.60 -6.31
C ASN A 206 22.85 24.44 -5.05
N ILE A 207 22.04 23.95 -4.10
CA ILE A 207 21.79 24.63 -2.83
C ILE A 207 23.09 24.80 -2.05
N ALA A 208 23.90 23.74 -1.92
CA ALA A 208 25.15 23.80 -1.18
C ALA A 208 26.19 24.74 -1.81
N GLN A 209 26.13 24.94 -3.13
CA GLN A 209 26.99 25.90 -3.84
C GLN A 209 26.52 27.36 -3.70
N GLN A 210 25.21 27.58 -3.59
CA GLN A 210 24.62 28.92 -3.52
C GLN A 210 24.62 29.48 -2.09
N GLU A 211 24.44 28.60 -1.10
CA GLU A 211 24.30 29.00 0.30
C GLU A 211 25.67 28.97 1.01
N SER A 212 26.18 30.15 1.36
CA SER A 212 27.47 30.31 2.07
C SER A 212 27.51 29.66 3.45
N GLN A 213 26.35 29.28 4.00
CA GLN A 213 26.23 28.55 5.27
C GLN A 213 26.86 27.16 5.22
N PHE A 214 26.96 26.53 4.03
CA PHE A 214 27.62 25.23 3.89
C PHE A 214 29.14 25.35 3.90
N SER A 215 29.71 26.40 3.28
CA SER A 215 31.16 26.62 3.28
C SER A 215 31.69 27.02 4.65
N THR A 216 30.90 27.75 5.45
CA THR A 216 31.28 28.17 6.81
C THR A 216 31.49 26.98 7.75
N LEU A 217 30.86 25.83 7.49
CA LEU A 217 31.03 24.61 8.28
C LEU A 217 32.46 24.04 8.22
N PHE A 218 33.23 24.46 7.20
CA PHE A 218 34.58 23.97 6.93
C PHE A 218 35.66 25.03 7.09
N GLU A 219 35.35 26.19 7.69
CA GLU A 219 36.33 27.26 7.92
C GLU A 219 37.34 26.95 9.03
N LEU A 220 36.98 26.06 9.96
CA LEU A 220 37.87 25.63 11.03
C LEU A 220 38.98 24.71 10.49
N PRO A 221 40.19 24.74 11.10
CA PRO A 221 41.24 23.77 10.81
C PRO A 221 40.74 22.33 10.99
N PHE A 222 41.23 21.40 10.16
CA PHE A 222 40.78 20.02 10.13
C PHE A 222 40.81 19.34 11.52
N GLU A 223 41.81 19.66 12.34
CA GLU A 223 42.00 19.10 13.68
C GLU A 223 40.89 19.52 14.67
N GLN A 224 40.14 20.57 14.35
CA GLN A 224 39.05 21.11 15.17
C GLN A 224 37.67 20.74 14.63
N LEU A 225 37.60 20.13 13.45
CA LEU A 225 36.34 19.69 12.85
C LEU A 225 35.90 18.36 13.48
N GLN A 226 34.68 18.36 14.04
CA GLN A 226 34.04 17.14 14.52
C GLN A 226 33.08 16.62 13.45
N GLU A 227 33.38 15.44 12.89
CA GLU A 227 32.62 14.82 11.79
C GLU A 227 31.12 14.73 12.10
N GLU A 228 30.75 14.29 13.30
CA GLU A 228 29.35 14.17 13.72
C GLU A 228 28.65 15.53 13.78
N GLN A 229 29.34 16.57 14.25
CA GLN A 229 28.79 17.92 14.35
C GLN A 229 28.58 18.55 12.98
N VAL A 230 29.59 18.44 12.10
CA VAL A 230 29.50 18.92 10.72
C VAL A 230 28.38 18.20 9.97
N THR A 231 28.26 16.88 10.16
CA THR A 231 27.20 16.07 9.54
C THR A 231 25.81 16.52 10.00
N ALA A 232 25.62 16.73 11.31
CA ALA A 232 24.35 17.20 11.84
C ALA A 232 23.98 18.59 11.29
N GLN A 233 24.94 19.50 11.21
CA GLN A 233 24.75 20.85 10.67
C GLN A 233 24.39 20.83 9.18
N ILE A 234 25.08 20.00 8.37
CA ILE A 234 24.74 19.82 6.95
C ILE A 234 23.30 19.29 6.80
N GLN A 235 22.89 18.32 7.62
CA GLN A 235 21.52 17.79 7.60
C GLN A 235 20.49 18.86 7.95
N GLU A 236 20.75 19.69 8.96
CA GLU A 236 19.88 20.79 9.34
C GLU A 236 19.74 21.83 8.24
N LEU A 237 20.85 22.20 7.59
CA LEU A 237 20.83 23.13 6.46
C LEU A 237 20.03 22.56 5.27
N PHE A 238 20.23 21.31 4.90
CA PHE A 238 19.43 20.69 3.83
C PHE A 238 17.95 20.56 4.22
N TYR A 239 17.64 20.24 5.48
CA TYR A 239 16.25 20.25 5.94
C TYR A 239 15.62 21.64 5.76
N LYS A 240 16.32 22.69 6.19
CA LYS A 240 15.85 24.07 6.12
C LYS A 240 15.69 24.57 4.69
N PHE A 241 16.67 24.35 3.82
CA PHE A 241 16.70 24.94 2.48
C PHE A 241 16.05 24.07 1.41
N ALA A 242 16.20 22.75 1.51
CA ALA A 242 15.62 21.85 0.52
C ALA A 242 14.23 21.36 0.94
N PHE A 243 14.04 20.89 2.18
CA PHE A 243 12.82 20.16 2.53
C PHE A 243 11.69 21.01 3.15
N PHE A 244 12.02 21.92 4.06
CA PHE A 244 11.03 22.72 4.79
C PHE A 244 10.11 23.55 3.89
N PRO A 245 10.58 24.17 2.78
CA PRO A 245 9.71 24.87 1.85
C PRO A 245 8.65 23.96 1.21
N TYR A 246 9.00 22.70 0.88
CA TYR A 246 8.01 21.74 0.37
C TYR A 246 6.95 21.40 1.41
N VAL A 247 7.34 21.22 2.67
CA VAL A 247 6.39 20.94 3.76
C VAL A 247 5.44 22.11 3.94
N GLN A 248 5.94 23.35 3.95
CA GLN A 248 5.10 24.54 4.04
C GLN A 248 4.11 24.64 2.86
N ALA A 249 4.58 24.43 1.63
CA ALA A 249 3.72 24.45 0.45
C ALA A 249 2.67 23.33 0.45
N ALA A 250 3.02 22.13 0.93
CA ALA A 250 2.09 21.01 1.03
C ALA A 250 1.01 21.25 2.09
N VAL A 251 1.38 21.79 3.26
CA VAL A 251 0.44 22.15 4.32
C VAL A 251 -0.49 23.27 3.85
N PHE A 252 0.02 24.29 3.15
CA PHE A 252 -0.78 25.39 2.65
C PHE A 252 -1.87 24.93 1.65
N LYS A 253 -1.59 23.91 0.83
CA LYS A 253 -2.57 23.28 -0.09
C LYS A 253 -3.62 22.40 0.59
N ILE A 254 -3.39 22.01 1.84
CA ILE A 254 -4.34 21.20 2.62
C ILE A 254 -5.29 22.11 3.41
N VAL A 255 -4.81 23.31 3.78
CA VAL A 255 -5.55 24.25 4.62
C VAL A 255 -6.40 25.25 3.81
N ASN A 256 -6.07 25.47 2.53
CA ASN A 256 -6.83 26.31 1.59
C ASN A 256 -7.22 25.49 0.35
#